data_AF-X1GN44-F1
#
_entry.id   AF-X1GN44-F1
#
_cell.length_a   1.000
_cell.length_b   1.000
_cell.length_c   1.000
_cell.angle_alpha   90.00
_cell.angle_beta   90.00
_cell.angle_gamma   90.00
#
_symmetry.space_group_name_H-M   'P 1'
#
loop_
_entity.id
_entity.type
_entity.pdbx_description
1 polymer ?
#
loop_
_entity_poly.entity_id
_entity_poly.type
_entity_poly.pdbx_seq_one_letter_code
_entity_poly.pdbx_strand_id
1 'polypeptide(L)'
;MVRFASRATASCAIALALLFTASAVQAQSGLSAIWAVDDGEKIFRDDLSNPLKLAGESNSVWDGATVRLFAARNEIVAFQLILEAGPGGVLDADVAVSSLSNGIDTIPGSHPLPQPNNYVGIGVELFTEYYLNVTQYSYNDPGWGGFYTTAAANPQITGWIPDALIPFSAAQGKGGAPFDIGASLNQGVWVDIYVGKGMSPGVYTGTIQITVGESPAAEIPLELEVLDLTLPDKNHYRSMVFYSDYCIRPRHNLSWGSELWEMLLHYHRMAHRHRIELIGSGSWDELTYLGTTLTGEAFTPANGYEGPGEGMGNSLFSVHTYGWSFGDTEPEYRANSDA
;
A
#
# COMPACT_ATOMS: atom_id res chain seq x y z
N MET A 1 49.21 -75.95 34.13
CA MET A 1 47.99 -75.12 34.33
C MET A 1 48.44 -73.67 34.46
N VAL A 2 48.33 -72.93 33.36
CA VAL A 2 48.81 -71.56 33.21
C VAL A 2 47.68 -70.60 33.61
N ARG A 3 47.94 -69.61 34.48
CA ARG A 3 47.01 -68.51 34.74
C ARG A 3 47.63 -67.20 34.26
N PHE A 4 46.96 -66.59 33.28
CA PHE A 4 47.29 -65.31 32.68
C PHE A 4 46.76 -64.14 33.52
N ALA A 5 47.51 -63.04 33.48
CA ALA A 5 47.19 -61.74 34.03
C ALA A 5 46.19 -60.96 33.15
N SER A 6 45.37 -60.08 33.76
CA SER A 6 44.66 -59.02 33.05
C SER A 6 45.00 -57.65 33.67
N ARG A 7 45.62 -56.78 32.88
CA ARG A 7 45.81 -55.35 33.15
C ARG A 7 44.51 -54.60 32.81
N ALA A 8 44.11 -53.66 33.67
CA ALA A 8 43.07 -52.68 33.36
C ALA A 8 43.73 -51.36 32.89
N THR A 9 43.32 -50.88 31.73
CA THR A 9 43.73 -49.62 31.10
C THR A 9 42.72 -48.51 31.38
N ALA A 10 43.26 -47.30 31.52
CA ALA A 10 42.56 -46.04 31.78
C ALA A 10 41.70 -45.55 30.60
N SER A 11 40.73 -44.66 30.86
CA SER A 11 40.26 -43.67 29.89
C SER A 11 39.86 -42.38 30.61
N CYS A 12 40.58 -41.32 30.28
CA CYS A 12 40.40 -39.94 30.73
C CYS A 12 39.66 -39.22 29.60
N ALA A 13 38.47 -38.68 29.86
CA ALA A 13 37.71 -37.92 28.86
C ALA A 13 38.02 -36.42 29.00
N ILE A 14 38.56 -35.83 27.94
CA ILE A 14 38.81 -34.38 27.80
C ILE A 14 37.57 -33.77 27.13
N ALA A 15 36.90 -32.84 27.81
CA ALA A 15 35.83 -32.04 27.23
C ALA A 15 36.43 -30.75 26.63
N LEU A 16 36.26 -30.57 25.31
CA LEU A 16 36.69 -29.41 24.56
C LEU A 16 35.52 -28.43 24.46
N ALA A 17 35.59 -27.28 25.15
CA ALA A 17 34.62 -26.21 25.04
C ALA A 17 35.02 -25.27 23.89
N LEU A 18 34.26 -25.29 22.79
CA LEU A 18 34.37 -24.33 21.69
C LEU A 18 33.55 -23.09 22.03
N LEU A 19 34.23 -22.00 22.39
CA LEU A 19 33.66 -20.66 22.51
C LEU A 19 33.52 -20.07 21.10
N PHE A 20 32.29 -20.03 20.57
CA PHE A 20 31.95 -19.21 19.41
C PHE A 20 31.73 -17.76 19.88
N THR A 21 32.72 -16.91 19.70
CA THR A 21 32.53 -15.45 19.75
C THR A 21 32.02 -14.99 18.39
N ALA A 22 30.70 -14.87 18.25
CA ALA A 22 30.08 -14.17 17.13
C ALA A 22 30.28 -12.67 17.36
N SER A 23 31.38 -12.11 16.85
CA SER A 23 31.50 -10.67 16.69
C SER A 23 30.73 -10.27 15.42
N ALA A 24 29.44 -9.98 15.58
CA ALA A 24 28.70 -9.27 14.56
C ALA A 24 29.30 -7.86 14.47
N VAL A 25 30.05 -7.58 13.41
CA VAL A 25 30.28 -6.19 12.99
C VAL A 25 28.94 -5.72 12.46
N GLN A 26 28.13 -5.14 13.33
CA GLN A 26 26.90 -4.48 12.94
C GLN A 26 27.33 -3.23 12.18
N ALA A 27 27.38 -3.32 10.85
CA ALA A 27 27.45 -2.14 10.01
C ALA A 27 26.29 -1.24 10.45
N GLN A 28 26.62 -0.07 10.96
CA GLN A 28 25.63 0.87 11.44
C GLN A 28 24.86 1.32 10.20
N SER A 29 23.65 0.77 10.02
CA SER A 29 22.81 0.86 8.82
C SER A 29 22.42 2.28 8.42
N GLY A 30 22.95 3.31 9.08
CA GLY A 30 22.53 4.71 8.95
C GLY A 30 21.16 4.97 9.56
N LEU A 31 20.34 3.95 9.77
CA LEU A 31 19.03 4.04 10.42
C LEU A 31 19.18 4.26 11.93
N SER A 32 18.36 5.16 12.47
CA SER A 32 18.29 5.51 13.88
C SER A 32 17.04 4.93 14.56
N ALA A 33 15.97 4.71 13.82
CA ALA A 33 14.77 4.01 14.26
C ALA A 33 14.03 3.37 13.08
N ILE A 34 13.29 2.30 13.39
CA ILE A 34 12.33 1.64 12.51
C ILE A 34 11.10 1.37 13.35
N TRP A 35 9.93 1.78 12.88
CA TRP A 35 8.67 1.58 13.57
C TRP A 35 7.51 1.55 12.57
N ALA A 36 6.32 1.15 13.02
CA ALA A 36 5.13 1.10 12.18
C ALA A 36 3.96 1.84 12.81
N VAL A 37 2.99 2.22 11.98
CA VAL A 37 1.75 2.89 12.40
C VAL A 37 0.62 2.53 11.44
N ASP A 38 -0.62 2.74 11.84
CA ASP A 38 -1.79 2.51 10.99
C ASP A 38 -1.84 3.46 9.78
N ASP A 39 -2.73 3.14 8.85
CA ASP A 39 -2.96 3.82 7.58
C ASP A 39 -3.76 5.15 7.71
N GLY A 40 -4.16 5.53 8.92
CA GLY A 40 -4.90 6.77 9.21
C GLY A 40 -4.03 7.96 9.61
N GLU A 41 -2.74 7.73 9.94
CA GLU A 41 -1.84 8.75 10.47
C GLU A 41 -1.05 9.49 9.38
N LYS A 42 -0.59 10.71 9.69
CA LYS A 42 0.31 11.48 8.82
C LYS A 42 1.62 11.75 9.54
N ILE A 43 2.65 10.97 9.21
CA ILE A 43 3.97 11.14 9.80
C ILE A 43 4.78 12.13 8.97
N PHE A 44 5.11 13.29 9.52
CA PHE A 44 5.81 14.33 8.76
C PHE A 44 7.28 13.92 8.57
N ARG A 45 7.90 14.42 7.50
CA ARG A 45 9.27 14.04 7.14
C ARG A 45 10.29 14.35 8.24
N ASP A 46 10.04 15.39 9.02
CA ASP A 46 10.88 15.89 10.09
C ASP A 46 10.36 15.54 11.51
N ASP A 47 9.28 14.76 11.62
CA ASP A 47 8.73 14.34 12.92
C ASP A 47 9.48 13.11 13.48
N LEU A 48 10.66 13.37 14.05
CA LEU A 48 11.49 12.33 14.68
C LEU A 48 11.07 12.00 16.13
N SER A 49 10.09 12.72 16.67
CA SER A 49 9.65 12.62 18.07
C SER A 49 8.22 12.15 18.22
N ASN A 50 7.66 11.53 17.17
CA ASN A 50 6.29 11.06 17.18
C ASN A 50 6.04 10.07 18.33
N PRO A 51 5.01 10.29 19.18
CA PRO A 51 4.73 9.40 20.31
C PRO A 51 4.34 7.97 19.88
N LEU A 52 3.80 7.79 18.67
CA LEU A 52 3.40 6.47 18.15
C LEU A 52 4.60 5.56 17.84
N LYS A 53 5.83 6.09 17.80
CA LYS A 53 7.06 5.31 17.71
C LYS A 53 7.22 4.33 18.88
N LEU A 54 6.74 4.71 20.06
CA LEU A 54 6.89 3.91 21.27
C LEU A 54 5.81 2.83 21.36
N ALA A 55 6.20 1.65 21.85
CA ALA A 55 5.26 0.61 22.22
C ALA A 55 4.27 1.14 23.28
N GLY A 56 2.97 1.00 23.04
CA GLY A 56 1.95 1.44 24.00
C GLY A 56 0.53 1.41 23.44
N GLU A 57 -0.44 1.67 24.31
CA GLU A 57 -1.87 1.63 23.98
C GLU A 57 -2.30 2.60 22.87
N SER A 58 -1.46 3.59 22.54
CA SER A 58 -1.73 4.56 21.48
C SER A 58 -1.41 4.05 20.08
N ASN A 59 -0.64 2.97 19.92
CA ASN A 59 -0.33 2.41 18.60
C ASN A 59 -0.78 0.94 18.55
N SER A 60 -1.85 0.67 17.82
CA SER A 60 -2.41 -0.68 17.69
C SER A 60 -1.64 -1.58 16.73
N VAL A 61 -0.81 -1.01 15.87
CA VAL A 61 -0.08 -1.71 14.81
C VAL A 61 1.33 -2.12 15.26
N TRP A 62 1.94 -1.36 16.16
CA TRP A 62 3.34 -1.53 16.56
C TRP A 62 3.53 -1.69 18.06
N ASP A 63 4.11 -2.83 18.47
CA ASP A 63 4.42 -3.12 19.88
C ASP A 63 5.88 -2.83 20.27
N GLY A 64 6.62 -2.12 19.41
CA GLY A 64 8.06 -1.86 19.58
C GLY A 64 8.97 -2.90 18.95
N ALA A 65 8.43 -4.05 18.51
CA ALA A 65 9.22 -5.10 17.87
C ALA A 65 8.51 -5.79 16.70
N THR A 66 7.19 -5.91 16.73
CA THR A 66 6.37 -6.66 15.78
C THR A 66 5.26 -5.77 15.22
N VAL A 67 5.02 -5.90 13.91
CA VAL A 67 3.84 -5.32 13.26
C VAL A 67 2.68 -6.30 13.43
N ARG A 68 1.56 -5.83 13.98
CA ARG A 68 0.34 -6.63 14.18
C ARG A 68 -0.86 -5.97 13.52
N LEU A 69 -1.57 -6.74 12.71
CA LEU A 69 -2.78 -6.31 12.02
C LEU A 69 -3.84 -7.40 12.13
N PHE A 70 -5.08 -7.04 11.84
CA PHE A 70 -6.14 -8.00 11.56
C PHE A 70 -6.88 -7.56 10.29
N ALA A 71 -7.44 -8.52 9.56
CA ALA A 71 -8.23 -8.26 8.38
C ALA A 71 -9.31 -9.33 8.20
N ALA A 72 -10.43 -8.96 7.61
CA ALA A 72 -11.37 -9.90 7.02
C ALA A 72 -10.80 -10.47 5.71
N ARG A 73 -11.38 -11.58 5.26
CA ARG A 73 -11.11 -12.09 3.90
C ARG A 73 -11.77 -11.17 2.88
N ASN A 74 -11.16 -11.04 1.70
CA ASN A 74 -11.57 -10.13 0.64
C ASN A 74 -11.42 -8.63 1.01
N GLU A 75 -10.40 -8.34 1.81
CA GLU A 75 -10.01 -7.01 2.29
C GLU A 75 -8.59 -6.68 1.82
N ILE A 76 -8.33 -5.39 1.59
CA ILE A 76 -6.98 -4.84 1.56
C ILE A 76 -6.80 -4.09 2.86
N VAL A 77 -5.88 -4.54 3.68
CA VAL A 77 -5.47 -3.87 4.92
C VAL A 77 -4.11 -3.22 4.69
N ALA A 78 -3.90 -2.05 5.28
CA ALA A 78 -2.69 -1.28 5.10
C ALA A 78 -2.02 -0.89 6.42
N PHE A 79 -0.73 -0.57 6.34
CA PHE A 79 0.01 0.10 7.40
C PHE A 79 1.19 0.87 6.82
N GLN A 80 1.80 1.72 7.64
CA GLN A 80 3.00 2.49 7.29
C GLN A 80 4.19 1.94 8.08
N LEU A 81 5.30 1.64 7.39
CA LEU A 81 6.61 1.42 7.98
C LEU A 81 7.43 2.71 7.87
N ILE A 82 7.89 3.24 9.00
CA ILE A 82 8.69 4.47 9.05
C ILE A 82 10.16 4.12 9.26
N LEU A 83 11.00 4.52 8.31
CA LEU A 83 12.46 4.43 8.38
C LEU A 83 13.03 5.79 8.74
N GLU A 84 13.74 5.88 9.87
CA GLU A 84 14.36 7.14 10.29
C GLU A 84 15.86 7.12 10.10
N ALA A 85 16.38 8.01 9.27
CA ALA A 85 17.81 8.15 9.10
C ALA A 85 18.45 8.89 10.28
N GLY A 86 19.61 8.41 10.71
CA GLY A 86 20.49 9.13 11.62
C GLY A 86 21.13 10.36 10.95
N PRO A 87 22.05 11.04 11.65
CA PRO A 87 22.68 12.28 11.18
C PRO A 87 23.49 12.16 9.88
N GLY A 88 23.81 10.94 9.44
CA GLY A 88 24.54 10.67 8.19
C GLY A 88 23.65 10.46 6.96
N GLY A 89 22.33 10.36 7.13
CA GLY A 89 21.43 9.88 6.08
C GLY A 89 21.54 8.37 5.86
N VAL A 90 20.76 7.86 4.92
CA VAL A 90 20.79 6.48 4.42
C VAL A 90 20.76 6.54 2.90
N LEU A 91 21.59 5.74 2.25
CA LEU A 91 21.63 5.61 0.79
C LEU A 91 21.19 4.21 0.39
N ASP A 92 20.46 4.10 -0.72
CA ASP A 92 19.98 2.84 -1.29
C ASP A 92 19.24 1.96 -0.26
N ALA A 93 18.31 2.54 0.50
CA ALA A 93 17.40 1.79 1.36
C ALA A 93 16.38 1.02 0.51
N ASP A 94 16.07 -0.21 0.91
CA ASP A 94 15.03 -1.03 0.30
C ASP A 94 14.26 -1.82 1.35
N VAL A 95 13.04 -2.22 1.02
CA VAL A 95 12.12 -2.97 1.88
C VAL A 95 11.47 -4.10 1.08
N ALA A 96 11.49 -5.30 1.64
CA ALA A 96 10.76 -6.44 1.12
C ALA A 96 9.87 -7.06 2.21
N VAL A 97 8.72 -7.58 1.82
CA VAL A 97 7.84 -8.35 2.71
C VAL A 97 7.84 -9.79 2.22
N SER A 98 8.21 -10.73 3.08
CA SER A 98 8.15 -12.15 2.76
C SER A 98 6.70 -12.62 2.60
N SER A 99 6.50 -13.82 2.05
CA SER A 99 5.14 -14.38 2.00
C SER A 99 4.65 -14.64 3.43
N LEU A 100 3.40 -14.28 3.72
CA LEU A 100 2.80 -14.56 5.02
C LEU A 100 2.09 -15.92 4.95
N SER A 101 2.34 -16.80 5.92
CA SER A 101 1.71 -18.13 5.95
C SER A 101 1.17 -18.48 7.33
N ASN A 102 0.06 -19.20 7.37
CA ASN A 102 -0.48 -19.83 8.58
C ASN A 102 -0.29 -21.37 8.57
N GLY A 103 0.47 -21.90 7.61
CA GLY A 103 0.68 -23.34 7.41
C GLY A 103 -0.40 -24.04 6.58
N ILE A 104 -1.50 -23.36 6.23
CA ILE A 104 -2.57 -23.86 5.35
C ILE A 104 -2.54 -23.13 4.01
N ASP A 105 -2.65 -21.80 4.06
CA ASP A 105 -2.57 -20.93 2.89
C ASP A 105 -1.38 -19.97 3.03
N THR A 106 -1.10 -19.26 1.94
CA THR A 106 0.00 -18.28 1.85
C THR A 106 -0.47 -17.05 1.10
N ILE A 107 -0.22 -15.87 1.66
CA ILE A 107 -0.30 -14.58 0.96
C ILE A 107 1.05 -14.36 0.27
N PRO A 108 1.10 -14.17 -1.06
CA PRO A 108 2.34 -13.85 -1.76
C PRO A 108 3.01 -12.60 -1.18
N GLY A 109 4.33 -12.64 -1.03
CA GLY A 109 5.12 -11.49 -0.56
C GLY A 109 5.22 -10.38 -1.62
N SER A 110 5.99 -9.34 -1.32
CA SER A 110 6.08 -8.15 -2.18
C SER A 110 6.96 -8.31 -3.43
N HIS A 111 7.65 -9.44 -3.57
CA HIS A 111 8.61 -9.68 -4.65
C HIS A 111 8.31 -10.95 -5.45
N PRO A 112 8.56 -10.97 -6.78
CA PRO A 112 9.08 -9.86 -7.59
C PRO A 112 8.09 -8.68 -7.65
N LEU A 113 8.60 -7.46 -7.77
CA LEU A 113 7.76 -6.27 -7.76
C LEU A 113 6.70 -6.37 -8.89
N PRO A 114 5.43 -6.02 -8.60
CA PRO A 114 4.37 -6.10 -9.58
C PRO A 114 4.61 -5.14 -10.75
N GLN A 115 4.15 -5.55 -11.92
CA GLN A 115 3.97 -4.61 -13.02
C GLN A 115 2.94 -3.55 -12.61
N PRO A 116 3.18 -2.25 -12.86
CA PRO A 116 2.23 -1.21 -12.51
C PRO A 116 0.82 -1.51 -13.01
N ASN A 117 -0.18 -1.35 -12.14
CA ASN A 117 -1.60 -1.58 -12.43
C ASN A 117 -1.98 -3.00 -12.87
N ASN A 118 -1.16 -4.01 -12.54
CA ASN A 118 -1.52 -5.43 -12.65
C ASN A 118 -1.53 -6.06 -11.26
N TYR A 119 -2.71 -6.50 -10.83
CA TYR A 119 -2.95 -6.98 -9.47
C TYR A 119 -3.04 -8.50 -9.36
N VAL A 120 -2.86 -9.24 -10.46
CA VAL A 120 -3.00 -10.70 -10.47
C VAL A 120 -1.84 -11.37 -9.75
N GLY A 121 -2.17 -12.22 -8.77
CA GLY A 121 -1.21 -12.93 -7.92
C GLY A 121 -0.46 -12.03 -6.95
N ILE A 122 -0.91 -10.78 -6.76
CA ILE A 122 -0.25 -9.81 -5.90
C ILE A 122 -0.89 -9.84 -4.52
N GLY A 123 -0.10 -10.30 -3.53
CA GLY A 123 -0.50 -10.34 -2.12
C GLY A 123 -0.09 -9.08 -1.36
N VAL A 124 1.13 -8.58 -1.59
CA VAL A 124 1.66 -7.37 -0.93
C VAL A 124 2.13 -6.36 -1.96
N GLU A 125 1.67 -5.12 -1.83
CA GLU A 125 2.11 -3.97 -2.63
C GLU A 125 2.87 -2.98 -1.73
N LEU A 126 3.96 -2.41 -2.25
CA LEU A 126 4.83 -1.48 -1.50
C LEU A 126 4.91 -0.15 -2.23
N PHE A 127 4.80 0.93 -1.47
CA PHE A 127 4.90 2.29 -1.98
C PHE A 127 5.80 3.13 -1.07
N THR A 128 6.58 4.02 -1.65
CA THR A 128 7.19 5.09 -0.87
C THR A 128 6.16 6.19 -0.67
N GLU A 129 6.12 6.75 0.54
CA GLU A 129 5.34 7.95 0.79
C GLU A 129 6.12 9.17 0.32
N TYR A 130 5.59 9.85 -0.70
CA TYR A 130 6.17 11.07 -1.23
C TYR A 130 5.78 12.27 -0.36
N TYR A 131 6.81 12.94 0.15
CA TYR A 131 6.65 14.12 0.98
C TYR A 131 6.47 15.39 0.15
N LEU A 132 5.26 15.92 0.15
CA LEU A 132 4.92 17.20 -0.46
C LEU A 132 5.18 18.34 0.53
N ASN A 133 5.94 19.36 0.12
CA ASN A 133 6.11 20.57 0.93
C ASN A 133 4.94 21.52 0.74
N VAL A 134 4.01 21.49 1.69
CA VAL A 134 2.90 22.43 1.77
C VAL A 134 3.36 23.68 2.53
N THR A 135 3.67 24.73 1.79
CA THR A 135 4.13 26.02 2.36
C THR A 135 2.99 26.96 2.72
N GLN A 136 1.79 26.69 2.18
CA GLN A 136 0.59 27.46 2.43
C GLN A 136 -0.57 26.49 2.56
N TYR A 137 -1.27 26.54 3.70
CA TYR A 137 -2.49 25.76 3.89
C TYR A 137 -3.56 26.25 2.91
N SER A 138 -4.38 25.32 2.43
CA SER A 138 -5.53 25.67 1.60
C SER A 138 -6.50 26.51 2.41
N TYR A 139 -6.84 27.69 1.89
CA TYR A 139 -7.92 28.52 2.42
C TYR A 139 -8.99 28.64 1.34
N ASN A 140 -10.26 28.41 1.72
CA ASN A 140 -11.37 28.70 0.82
C ASN A 140 -11.58 30.22 0.79
N ASP A 141 -11.50 30.83 -0.39
CA ASP A 141 -12.00 32.19 -0.62
C ASP A 141 -13.53 32.11 -0.81
N PRO A 142 -14.34 32.68 0.11
CA PRO A 142 -15.80 32.71 -0.03
C PRO A 142 -16.25 33.44 -1.30
N GLY A 143 -15.41 34.31 -1.88
CA GLY A 143 -15.69 35.05 -3.11
C GLY A 143 -15.80 34.19 -4.38
N TRP A 144 -15.32 32.94 -4.35
CA TRP A 144 -15.33 32.02 -5.49
C TRP A 144 -16.21 30.78 -5.27
N GLY A 145 -17.20 30.87 -4.39
CA GLY A 145 -18.15 29.77 -4.13
C GLY A 145 -17.60 28.67 -3.22
N GLY A 146 -16.53 28.96 -2.45
CA GLY A 146 -15.98 28.04 -1.47
C GLY A 146 -16.98 27.71 -0.35
N PHE A 147 -17.01 26.45 0.08
CA PHE A 147 -17.80 26.04 1.24
C PHE A 147 -17.26 26.68 2.52
N TYR A 148 -18.14 27.22 3.36
CA TYR A 148 -17.81 27.68 4.71
C TYR A 148 -17.41 26.47 5.56
N THR A 149 -16.12 26.23 5.76
CA THR A 149 -15.65 25.22 6.71
C THR A 149 -15.35 25.90 8.04
N THR A 150 -15.85 25.31 9.13
CA THR A 150 -15.39 25.68 10.47
C THR A 150 -13.95 25.24 10.64
N ALA A 151 -13.09 26.07 11.24
CA ALA A 151 -11.67 25.79 11.47
C ALA A 151 -11.37 24.43 12.15
N ALA A 152 -12.34 23.84 12.86
CA ALA A 152 -12.20 22.52 13.47
C ALA A 152 -12.11 21.34 12.48
N ALA A 153 -12.60 21.49 11.24
CA ALA A 153 -12.62 20.42 10.23
C ALA A 153 -11.38 20.40 9.33
N ASN A 154 -10.52 21.42 9.41
CA ASN A 154 -9.32 21.52 8.60
C ASN A 154 -8.18 22.11 9.45
N PRO A 155 -7.38 21.28 10.15
CA PRO A 155 -6.17 21.77 10.77
C PRO A 155 -5.33 22.48 9.70
N GLN A 156 -4.83 23.67 10.02
CA GLN A 156 -3.97 24.45 9.12
C GLN A 156 -2.62 23.74 8.98
N ILE A 157 -2.59 22.67 8.19
CA ILE A 157 -1.43 21.80 8.03
C ILE A 157 -0.50 22.41 6.99
N THR A 158 0.77 22.57 7.37
CA THR A 158 1.88 22.98 6.52
C THR A 158 3.11 22.16 6.88
N GLY A 159 4.07 22.02 5.96
CA GLY A 159 5.30 21.25 6.16
C GLY A 159 5.47 20.16 5.11
N TRP A 160 6.37 19.22 5.38
CA TRP A 160 6.64 18.08 4.50
C TRP A 160 5.75 16.90 4.88
N ILE A 161 4.63 16.76 4.16
CA ILE A 161 3.54 15.83 4.48
C ILE A 161 3.58 14.64 3.52
N PRO A 162 3.40 13.40 4.00
CA PRO A 162 3.24 12.24 3.13
C PRO A 162 1.88 12.31 2.45
N ASP A 163 1.86 12.52 1.14
CA ASP A 163 0.59 12.76 0.40
C ASP A 163 0.39 11.77 -0.76
N ALA A 164 1.43 11.49 -1.55
CA ALA A 164 1.33 10.59 -2.68
C ALA A 164 2.07 9.27 -2.42
N LEU A 165 1.44 8.16 -2.78
CA LEU A 165 2.07 6.84 -2.75
C LEU A 165 2.72 6.55 -4.12
N ILE A 166 4.04 6.36 -4.13
CA ILE A 166 4.80 6.02 -5.33
C ILE A 166 5.11 4.52 -5.28
N PRO A 167 4.65 3.71 -6.26
CA PRO A 167 4.93 2.29 -6.26
C PRO A 167 6.43 2.00 -6.25
N PHE A 168 6.86 0.96 -5.52
CA PHE A 168 8.26 0.54 -5.51
C PHE A 168 8.77 0.20 -6.91
N SER A 169 7.91 -0.29 -7.81
CA SER A 169 8.23 -0.58 -9.21
C SER A 169 8.33 0.66 -10.11
N ALA A 170 8.14 1.87 -9.58
CA ALA A 170 8.30 3.10 -10.35
C ALA A 170 9.71 3.19 -10.96
N ALA A 171 9.80 3.72 -12.18
CA ALA A 171 11.06 3.84 -12.89
C ALA A 171 12.13 4.58 -12.08
N GLN A 172 13.40 4.24 -12.31
CA GLN A 172 14.53 4.85 -11.59
C GLN A 172 14.45 6.38 -11.59
N GLY A 173 14.62 6.99 -10.41
CA GLY A 173 14.53 8.44 -10.23
C GLY A 173 13.09 8.99 -10.19
N LYS A 174 12.07 8.13 -10.17
CA LYS A 174 10.67 8.52 -9.98
C LYS A 174 10.14 8.29 -8.57
N GLY A 175 11.00 7.92 -7.63
CA GLY A 175 10.67 7.76 -6.20
C GLY A 175 10.32 6.34 -5.77
N GLY A 176 10.39 5.34 -6.66
CA GLY A 176 10.31 3.93 -6.29
C GLY A 176 11.55 3.44 -5.52
N ALA A 177 11.65 2.15 -5.29
CA ALA A 177 12.78 1.54 -4.58
C ALA A 177 13.94 1.16 -5.52
N PRO A 178 15.19 1.11 -5.03
CA PRO A 178 15.62 1.59 -3.70
C PRO A 178 15.59 3.13 -3.62
N PHE A 179 15.64 3.67 -2.40
CA PHE A 179 15.52 5.12 -2.15
C PHE A 179 16.51 5.64 -1.09
N ASP A 180 16.81 6.92 -1.16
CA ASP A 180 17.68 7.61 -0.19
C ASP A 180 16.85 8.34 0.87
N ILE A 181 17.37 8.38 2.10
CA ILE A 181 16.79 9.13 3.22
C ILE A 181 17.79 10.20 3.67
N GLY A 182 17.38 11.46 3.64
CA GLY A 182 18.24 12.56 4.10
C GLY A 182 18.55 12.47 5.60
N ALA A 183 19.64 13.11 6.03
CA ALA A 183 20.06 13.09 7.43
C ALA A 183 18.96 13.56 8.39
N SER A 184 18.70 12.78 9.43
CA SER A 184 17.69 13.10 10.45
C SER A 184 16.31 13.37 9.84
N LEU A 185 15.88 12.51 8.92
CA LEU A 185 14.56 12.54 8.30
C LEU A 185 13.91 11.15 8.31
N ASN A 186 12.59 11.16 8.25
CA ASN A 186 11.75 10.01 8.02
C ASN A 186 11.61 9.72 6.52
N GLN A 187 11.51 8.45 6.16
CA GLN A 187 10.90 7.99 4.92
C GLN A 187 9.83 6.97 5.26
N GLY A 188 8.60 7.24 4.84
CA GLY A 188 7.47 6.33 5.01
C GLY A 188 7.42 5.33 3.86
N VAL A 189 7.11 4.08 4.19
CA VAL A 189 6.81 3.01 3.25
C VAL A 189 5.41 2.51 3.56
N TRP A 190 4.48 2.73 2.64
CA TRP A 190 3.13 2.20 2.72
C TRP A 190 3.10 0.76 2.25
N VAL A 191 2.41 -0.09 2.98
CA VAL A 191 2.29 -1.53 2.71
C VAL A 191 0.81 -1.89 2.61
N ASP A 192 0.37 -2.29 1.43
CA ASP A 192 -0.95 -2.88 1.22
C ASP A 192 -0.85 -4.41 1.23
N ILE A 193 -1.75 -5.08 1.96
CA ILE A 193 -1.86 -6.54 2.00
C ILE A 193 -3.26 -6.96 1.58
N TYR A 194 -3.37 -7.66 0.46
CA TYR A 194 -4.62 -8.27 0.01
C TYR A 194 -4.82 -9.65 0.63
N VAL A 195 -5.89 -9.80 1.41
CA VAL A 195 -6.33 -11.09 1.94
C VAL A 195 -7.36 -11.68 0.99
N GLY A 196 -6.98 -12.73 0.27
CA GLY A 196 -7.84 -13.41 -0.69
C GLY A 196 -9.14 -13.92 -0.07
N LYS A 197 -10.24 -13.84 -0.83
CA LYS A 197 -11.58 -14.24 -0.39
C LYS A 197 -11.67 -15.69 0.13
N GLY A 198 -10.91 -16.60 -0.47
CA GLY A 198 -10.92 -18.03 -0.16
C GLY A 198 -9.94 -18.47 0.93
N MET A 199 -9.20 -17.54 1.55
CA MET A 199 -8.18 -17.89 2.54
C MET A 199 -8.79 -18.44 3.83
N SER A 200 -8.04 -19.29 4.52
CA SER A 200 -8.41 -19.84 5.82
C SER A 200 -8.23 -18.79 6.93
N PRO A 201 -9.14 -18.71 7.93
CA PRO A 201 -8.93 -17.83 9.07
C PRO A 201 -7.75 -18.31 9.92
N GLY A 202 -7.10 -17.38 10.63
CA GLY A 202 -5.97 -17.65 11.51
C GLY A 202 -4.85 -16.62 11.38
N VAL A 203 -3.79 -16.81 12.17
CA VAL A 203 -2.63 -15.92 12.19
C VAL A 203 -1.67 -16.31 11.08
N TYR A 204 -1.43 -15.39 10.15
CA TYR A 204 -0.41 -15.49 9.13
C TYR A 204 0.84 -14.75 9.60
N THR A 205 2.00 -15.41 9.51
CA THR A 205 3.27 -14.83 9.93
C THR A 205 4.21 -14.66 8.74
N GLY A 206 4.89 -13.52 8.71
CA GLY A 206 5.95 -13.20 7.76
C GLY A 206 6.96 -12.24 8.38
N THR A 207 7.79 -11.63 7.53
CA THR A 207 8.84 -10.70 7.94
C THR A 207 8.96 -9.55 6.94
N ILE A 208 9.25 -8.37 7.48
CA ILE A 208 9.63 -7.18 6.73
C ILE A 208 11.17 -7.10 6.79
N GLN A 209 11.82 -7.15 5.64
CA GLN A 209 13.26 -7.15 5.48
C GLN A 209 13.69 -5.78 4.99
N ILE A 210 14.60 -5.13 5.71
CA ILE A 210 15.14 -3.82 5.36
C ILE A 210 16.61 -4.01 5.00
N THR A 211 17.00 -3.49 3.84
CA THR A 211 18.40 -3.45 3.39
C THR A 211 18.85 -2.01 3.18
N VAL A 212 20.15 -1.78 3.34
CA VAL A 212 20.83 -0.52 3.01
C VAL A 212 22.01 -0.86 2.13
N GLY A 213 21.96 -0.41 0.88
CA GLY A 213 22.75 -0.99 -0.21
C GLY A 213 22.48 -2.50 -0.31
N GLU A 214 23.54 -3.30 -0.39
CA GLU A 214 23.43 -4.77 -0.45
C GLU A 214 23.41 -5.44 0.95
N SER A 215 23.42 -4.66 2.03
CA SER A 215 23.56 -5.19 3.39
C SER A 215 22.22 -5.26 4.13
N PRO A 216 21.89 -6.39 4.79
CA PRO A 216 20.76 -6.46 5.71
C PRO A 216 20.92 -5.45 6.84
N ALA A 217 19.89 -4.63 7.05
CA ALA A 217 19.85 -3.60 8.08
C ALA A 217 18.97 -4.03 9.27
N ALA A 218 17.79 -4.58 8.99
CA ALA A 218 16.85 -5.06 10.00
C ALA A 218 15.87 -6.09 9.42
N GLU A 219 15.29 -6.89 10.31
CA GLU A 219 14.19 -7.79 10.01
C GLU A 219 13.13 -7.65 11.10
N ILE A 220 11.91 -7.34 10.71
CA ILE A 220 10.78 -7.05 11.61
C ILE A 220 9.70 -8.11 11.42
N PRO A 221 9.26 -8.83 12.47
CA PRO A 221 8.13 -9.75 12.37
C PRO A 221 6.83 -9.04 11.98
N LEU A 222 6.05 -9.70 11.12
CA LEU A 222 4.73 -9.26 10.69
C LEU A 222 3.71 -10.37 10.99
N GLU A 223 2.71 -10.05 11.79
CA GLU A 223 1.59 -10.93 12.13
C GLU A 223 0.28 -10.32 11.62
N LEU A 224 -0.45 -11.09 10.82
CA LEU A 224 -1.78 -10.71 10.32
C LEU A 224 -2.80 -11.75 10.77
N GLU A 225 -3.73 -11.35 11.64
CA GLU A 225 -4.89 -12.18 11.99
C GLU A 225 -5.96 -12.07 10.90
N VAL A 226 -6.16 -13.16 10.15
CA VAL A 226 -7.29 -13.26 9.21
C VAL A 226 -8.51 -13.76 9.96
N LEU A 227 -9.52 -12.90 10.07
CA LEU A 227 -10.76 -13.18 10.77
C LEU A 227 -11.61 -14.22 10.02
N ASP A 228 -12.44 -14.97 10.75
CA ASP A 228 -13.50 -15.81 10.16
C ASP A 228 -14.69 -14.96 9.72
N LEU A 229 -14.40 -13.98 8.86
CA LEU A 229 -15.33 -13.04 8.25
C LEU A 229 -14.87 -12.81 6.81
N THR A 230 -15.82 -12.69 5.89
CA THR A 230 -15.53 -12.40 4.49
C THR A 230 -16.31 -11.18 4.06
N LEU A 231 -15.63 -10.15 3.58
CA LEU A 231 -16.28 -8.99 2.98
C LEU A 231 -16.89 -9.38 1.63
N PRO A 232 -18.13 -8.94 1.32
CA PRO A 232 -18.77 -9.27 0.06
C PRO A 232 -18.06 -8.55 -1.11
N ASP A 233 -18.11 -9.13 -2.31
CA ASP A 233 -17.65 -8.44 -3.52
C ASP A 233 -18.49 -7.20 -3.83
N LYS A 234 -19.78 -7.27 -3.48
CA LYS A 234 -20.70 -6.15 -3.64
C LYS A 234 -20.38 -5.01 -2.67
N ASN A 235 -20.12 -3.83 -3.22
CA ASN A 235 -20.09 -2.60 -2.45
C ASN A 235 -21.52 -2.19 -2.04
N HIS A 236 -21.73 -2.01 -0.73
CA HIS A 236 -23.02 -1.57 -0.17
C HIS A 236 -23.05 -0.06 0.08
N TYR A 237 -21.88 0.55 0.21
CA TYR A 237 -21.72 2.00 0.16
C TYR A 237 -21.52 2.43 -1.28
N ARG A 238 -22.34 3.36 -1.76
CA ARG A 238 -22.20 3.94 -3.10
C ARG A 238 -21.34 5.19 -2.98
N SER A 239 -20.11 5.12 -3.47
CA SER A 239 -19.23 6.27 -3.61
C SER A 239 -19.43 6.93 -4.97
N MET A 240 -19.31 8.26 -5.01
CA MET A 240 -19.25 9.02 -6.26
C MET A 240 -18.00 9.90 -6.21
N VAL A 241 -16.91 9.43 -6.82
CA VAL A 241 -15.64 10.19 -6.85
C VAL A 241 -15.38 10.65 -8.27
N PHE A 242 -15.33 11.97 -8.47
CA PHE A 242 -15.07 12.53 -9.79
C PHE A 242 -13.58 12.44 -10.14
N TYR A 243 -13.28 11.97 -11.35
CA TYR A 243 -11.95 12.06 -11.96
C TYR A 243 -12.00 12.83 -13.27
N SER A 244 -10.91 13.48 -13.66
CA SER A 244 -10.86 14.36 -14.83
C SER A 244 -9.93 13.81 -15.90
N ASP A 245 -10.50 13.19 -16.92
CA ASP A 245 -9.82 12.82 -18.17
C ASP A 245 -9.09 14.02 -18.81
N TYR A 246 -9.70 15.21 -18.77
CA TYR A 246 -9.10 16.48 -19.20
C TYR A 246 -7.80 16.80 -18.46
N CYS A 247 -7.71 16.50 -17.16
CA CYS A 247 -6.53 16.70 -16.35
C CYS A 247 -5.51 15.55 -16.49
N ILE A 248 -5.98 14.31 -16.62
CA ILE A 248 -5.15 13.10 -16.72
C ILE A 248 -4.41 13.06 -18.05
N ARG A 249 -5.12 13.27 -19.16
CA ARG A 249 -4.57 13.20 -20.53
C ARG A 249 -3.26 13.97 -20.71
N PRO A 250 -3.15 15.28 -20.41
CA PRO A 250 -1.90 16.01 -20.59
C PRO A 250 -0.79 15.58 -19.61
N ARG A 251 -1.14 15.08 -18.41
CA ARG A 251 -0.15 14.59 -17.42
C ARG A 251 0.53 13.30 -17.88
N HIS A 252 -0.17 12.49 -18.67
CA HIS A 252 0.35 11.27 -19.28
C HIS A 252 0.85 11.49 -20.72
N ASN A 253 0.87 12.74 -21.21
CA ASN A 253 1.24 13.07 -22.60
C ASN A 253 0.44 12.27 -23.65
N LEU A 254 -0.86 12.05 -23.37
CA LEU A 254 -1.75 11.27 -24.23
C LEU A 254 -2.59 12.19 -25.14
N SER A 255 -3.02 11.62 -26.26
CA SER A 255 -4.07 12.21 -27.11
C SER A 255 -5.45 11.69 -26.72
N TRP A 256 -6.50 12.31 -27.23
CA TRP A 256 -7.84 11.71 -27.18
C TRP A 256 -7.86 10.43 -28.02
N GLY A 257 -8.39 9.33 -27.48
CA GLY A 257 -8.46 8.04 -28.17
C GLY A 257 -8.21 6.85 -27.24
N SER A 258 -7.97 5.69 -27.85
CA SER A 258 -7.88 4.39 -27.17
C SER A 258 -6.83 4.33 -26.05
N GLU A 259 -5.67 4.98 -26.23
CA GLU A 259 -4.61 4.99 -25.21
C GLU A 259 -5.05 5.73 -23.94
N LEU A 260 -5.82 6.81 -24.07
CA LEU A 260 -6.41 7.48 -22.93
C LEU A 260 -7.39 6.54 -22.23
N TRP A 261 -8.28 5.87 -22.97
CA TRP A 261 -9.27 4.99 -22.38
C TRP A 261 -8.66 3.81 -21.60
N GLU A 262 -7.60 3.18 -22.13
CA GLU A 262 -6.86 2.16 -21.38
C GLU A 262 -6.21 2.76 -20.12
N MET A 263 -5.64 3.96 -20.22
CA MET A 263 -5.13 4.67 -19.05
C MET A 263 -6.22 4.91 -17.99
N LEU A 264 -7.43 5.33 -18.39
CA LEU A 264 -8.54 5.53 -17.46
C LEU A 264 -9.00 4.21 -16.82
N LEU A 265 -8.97 3.08 -17.55
CA LEU A 265 -9.26 1.76 -16.98
C LEU A 265 -8.32 1.40 -15.83
N HIS A 266 -7.04 1.80 -15.87
CA HIS A 266 -6.13 1.60 -14.74
C HIS A 266 -6.59 2.34 -13.47
N TYR A 267 -7.09 3.58 -13.60
CA TYR A 267 -7.66 4.32 -12.46
C TYR A 267 -8.91 3.62 -11.91
N HIS A 268 -9.78 3.12 -12.79
CA HIS A 268 -10.97 2.38 -12.36
C HIS A 268 -10.60 1.07 -11.67
N ARG A 269 -9.63 0.30 -12.19
CA ARG A 269 -9.14 -0.93 -11.55
C ARG A 269 -8.57 -0.63 -10.17
N MET A 270 -7.72 0.39 -10.04
CA MET A 270 -7.19 0.82 -8.73
C MET A 270 -8.32 1.20 -7.77
N ALA A 271 -9.21 2.12 -8.18
CA ALA A 271 -10.30 2.57 -7.31
C ALA A 271 -11.21 1.41 -6.88
N HIS A 272 -11.57 0.53 -7.82
CA HIS A 272 -12.41 -0.63 -7.55
C HIS A 272 -11.77 -1.60 -6.54
N ARG A 273 -10.44 -1.77 -6.62
CA ARG A 273 -9.64 -2.56 -5.66
C ARG A 273 -9.80 -2.08 -4.22
N HIS A 274 -9.95 -0.77 -4.04
CA HIS A 274 -10.19 -0.11 -2.75
C HIS A 274 -11.66 0.23 -2.51
N ARG A 275 -12.58 -0.43 -3.24
CA ARG A 275 -14.05 -0.28 -3.12
C ARG A 275 -14.55 1.15 -3.38
N ILE A 276 -13.81 1.91 -4.19
CA ILE A 276 -14.16 3.24 -4.68
C ILE A 276 -14.64 3.15 -6.13
N GLU A 277 -15.75 3.80 -6.43
CA GLU A 277 -16.29 3.95 -7.78
C GLU A 277 -16.02 5.37 -8.29
N LEU A 278 -15.34 5.45 -9.43
CA LEU A 278 -15.05 6.70 -10.13
C LEU A 278 -16.14 7.04 -11.14
N ILE A 279 -16.43 8.32 -11.30
CA ILE A 279 -17.27 8.86 -12.37
C ILE A 279 -16.53 9.96 -13.13
N GLY A 280 -16.61 9.96 -14.46
CA GLY A 280 -15.99 11.00 -15.28
C GLY A 280 -16.97 12.07 -15.72
N SER A 281 -16.76 12.55 -16.94
CA SER A 281 -17.61 13.55 -17.58
C SER A 281 -18.99 13.02 -17.94
N GLY A 282 -19.09 11.69 -18.15
CA GLY A 282 -20.32 11.03 -18.54
C GLY A 282 -20.68 11.21 -20.01
N SER A 283 -19.69 11.21 -20.90
CA SER A 283 -19.91 11.27 -22.35
C SER A 283 -20.28 9.90 -22.94
N TRP A 284 -20.90 9.89 -24.13
CA TRP A 284 -21.21 8.63 -24.83
C TRP A 284 -19.95 7.86 -25.25
N ASP A 285 -18.85 8.57 -25.56
CA ASP A 285 -17.56 7.93 -25.80
C ASP A 285 -17.07 7.22 -24.53
N GLU A 286 -17.15 7.89 -23.38
CA GLU A 286 -16.78 7.31 -22.08
C GLU A 286 -17.59 6.02 -21.80
N LEU A 287 -18.90 6.03 -22.03
CA LEU A 287 -19.73 4.82 -21.90
C LEU A 287 -19.29 3.71 -22.86
N THR A 288 -18.96 4.05 -24.11
CA THR A 288 -18.53 3.10 -25.14
C THR A 288 -17.23 2.40 -24.75
N TYR A 289 -16.25 3.15 -24.24
CA TYR A 289 -14.91 2.62 -23.95
C TYR A 289 -14.75 2.08 -22.52
N LEU A 290 -15.50 2.62 -21.55
CA LEU A 290 -15.44 2.23 -20.14
C LEU A 290 -16.65 1.41 -19.70
N GLY A 291 -17.54 1.00 -20.62
CA GLY A 291 -18.69 0.14 -20.32
C GLY A 291 -18.29 -1.19 -19.65
N THR A 292 -17.07 -1.67 -19.87
CA THR A 292 -16.49 -2.84 -19.19
C THR A 292 -16.38 -2.65 -17.67
N THR A 293 -16.31 -1.40 -17.18
CA THR A 293 -16.37 -1.09 -15.74
C THR A 293 -17.77 -1.27 -15.17
N LEU A 294 -18.83 -1.15 -15.98
CA LEU A 294 -20.22 -1.36 -15.56
C LEU A 294 -20.64 -2.82 -15.68
N THR A 295 -20.08 -3.57 -16.63
CA THR A 295 -20.32 -5.01 -16.76
C THR A 295 -19.50 -5.84 -15.77
N GLY A 296 -18.38 -5.30 -15.27
CA GLY A 296 -17.43 -6.00 -14.42
C GLY A 296 -16.29 -6.68 -15.18
N GLU A 297 -16.31 -6.67 -16.53
CA GLU A 297 -15.26 -7.26 -17.36
C GLU A 297 -13.88 -6.64 -17.07
N ALA A 298 -13.84 -5.32 -16.81
CA ALA A 298 -12.61 -4.61 -16.48
C ALA A 298 -11.95 -5.09 -15.18
N PHE A 299 -12.71 -5.76 -14.30
CA PHE A 299 -12.30 -6.22 -12.97
C PHE A 299 -12.15 -7.74 -12.95
N THR A 300 -11.39 -8.29 -13.89
CA THR A 300 -11.13 -9.72 -14.00
C THR A 300 -9.63 -10.03 -14.15
N PRO A 301 -9.18 -11.25 -13.83
CA PRO A 301 -7.77 -11.62 -13.99
C PRO A 301 -7.28 -11.51 -15.44
N ALA A 302 -8.17 -11.75 -16.41
CA ALA A 302 -7.87 -11.56 -17.84
C ALA A 302 -7.51 -10.11 -18.20
N ASN A 303 -7.97 -9.15 -17.40
CA ASN A 303 -7.72 -7.72 -17.55
C ASN A 303 -6.74 -7.18 -16.49
N GLY A 304 -5.93 -8.05 -15.87
CA GLY A 304 -4.90 -7.66 -14.90
C GLY A 304 -5.47 -7.26 -13.53
N TYR A 305 -6.65 -7.75 -13.16
CA TYR A 305 -7.31 -7.44 -11.90
C TYR A 305 -7.61 -8.73 -11.11
N GLU A 306 -7.19 -8.80 -9.85
CA GLU A 306 -7.60 -9.86 -8.91
C GLU A 306 -7.75 -9.21 -7.54
N GLY A 307 -8.95 -9.07 -6.98
CA GLY A 307 -9.13 -8.31 -5.75
C GLY A 307 -10.59 -8.22 -5.31
N PRO A 308 -10.89 -7.38 -4.30
CA PRO A 308 -12.26 -7.12 -3.88
C PRO A 308 -13.16 -6.74 -5.06
N GLY A 309 -14.33 -7.35 -5.20
CA GLY A 309 -15.25 -6.98 -6.30
C GLY A 309 -14.94 -7.65 -7.64
N GLU A 310 -14.06 -8.66 -7.70
CA GLU A 310 -13.76 -9.37 -8.95
C GLU A 310 -15.02 -9.81 -9.71
N GLY A 311 -15.09 -9.44 -11.00
CA GLY A 311 -16.22 -9.69 -11.89
C GLY A 311 -17.48 -8.85 -11.62
N MET A 312 -17.47 -7.95 -10.64
CA MET A 312 -18.61 -7.10 -10.29
C MET A 312 -18.47 -5.71 -10.92
N GLY A 313 -19.45 -5.31 -11.71
CA GLY A 313 -19.48 -3.95 -12.26
C GLY A 313 -19.70 -2.87 -11.21
N ASN A 314 -19.19 -1.67 -11.50
CA ASN A 314 -19.52 -0.46 -10.77
C ASN A 314 -21.02 -0.18 -10.83
N SER A 315 -21.57 0.33 -9.73
CA SER A 315 -22.99 0.61 -9.59
C SER A 315 -23.43 1.97 -10.09
N LEU A 316 -22.47 2.87 -10.35
CA LEU A 316 -22.71 4.25 -10.73
C LEU A 316 -22.03 4.59 -12.08
N PHE A 317 -22.80 5.25 -12.94
CA PHE A 317 -22.30 5.98 -14.10
C PHE A 317 -22.97 7.36 -14.10
N SER A 318 -22.21 8.39 -14.47
CA SER A 318 -22.76 9.72 -14.63
C SER A 318 -23.05 9.98 -16.11
N VAL A 319 -24.13 10.68 -16.42
CA VAL A 319 -24.45 11.15 -17.76
C VAL A 319 -24.36 12.67 -17.73
N HIS A 320 -23.36 13.23 -18.42
CA HIS A 320 -23.08 14.67 -18.43
C HIS A 320 -22.99 15.31 -17.03
N THR A 321 -21.97 14.93 -16.24
CA THR A 321 -21.78 15.30 -14.82
C THR A 321 -21.91 16.80 -14.52
N TYR A 322 -21.45 17.67 -15.42
CA TYR A 322 -21.55 19.14 -15.27
C TYR A 322 -22.63 19.77 -16.14
N GLY A 323 -23.61 18.95 -16.55
CA GLY A 323 -24.68 19.34 -17.44
C GLY A 323 -24.28 19.28 -18.92
N TRP A 324 -25.30 19.14 -19.74
CA TRP A 324 -25.28 19.37 -21.17
C TRP A 324 -26.48 20.25 -21.48
N SER A 325 -26.34 21.21 -22.40
CA SER A 325 -27.52 21.92 -22.90
C SER A 325 -28.24 20.97 -23.84
N PHE A 326 -29.11 20.12 -23.30
CA PHE A 326 -30.21 19.60 -24.08
C PHE A 326 -31.08 20.80 -24.49
N GLY A 327 -31.79 20.72 -25.61
CA GLY A 327 -32.89 21.66 -25.78
C GLY A 327 -33.87 21.45 -24.62
N ASP A 328 -34.42 22.54 -24.09
CA ASP A 328 -35.27 22.53 -22.89
C ASP A 328 -36.67 22.02 -23.23
N THR A 329 -36.74 20.78 -23.72
CA THR A 329 -37.97 20.09 -24.10
C THR A 329 -37.98 18.68 -23.54
N GLU A 330 -39.13 18.27 -22.99
CA GLU A 330 -39.33 16.92 -22.45
C GLU A 330 -38.96 15.79 -23.45
N PRO A 331 -39.25 15.91 -24.77
CA PRO A 331 -38.83 14.91 -25.76
C PRO A 331 -37.30 14.80 -25.90
N GLU A 332 -36.56 15.91 -25.86
CA GLU A 332 -35.10 15.88 -25.94
C GLU A 332 -34.49 15.27 -24.66
N TYR A 333 -35.07 15.54 -23.49
CA TYR A 333 -34.67 14.84 -22.27
C TYR A 333 -34.90 13.33 -22.40
N ARG A 334 -36.12 12.88 -22.74
CA ARG A 334 -36.45 11.45 -22.87
C ARG A 334 -35.58 10.73 -23.91
N ALA A 335 -35.33 11.37 -25.05
CA ALA A 335 -34.50 10.78 -26.11
C ALA A 335 -33.03 10.57 -25.69
N ASN A 336 -32.52 11.37 -24.75
CA ASN A 336 -31.12 11.32 -24.32
C ASN A 336 -30.92 10.72 -22.91
N SER A 337 -31.97 10.57 -22.11
CA SER A 337 -31.92 9.99 -20.75
C SER A 337 -32.33 8.52 -20.68
N ASP A 338 -33.13 8.02 -21.63
CA ASP A 338 -33.67 6.66 -21.60
C ASP A 338 -32.73 5.61 -22.24
N ALA A 339 -31.40 5.83 -22.14
CA ALA A 339 -30.35 4.93 -22.61
C ALA A 339 -29.92 3.92 -21.54
#